data_AF-A0A7S1PZB3-F1
#
_entry.id   AF-A0A7S1PZB3-F1
#
_cell.length_a   1.000
_cell.length_b   1.000
_cell.length_c   1.000
_cell.angle_alpha   90.00
_cell.angle_beta   90.00
_cell.angle_gamma   90.00
#
_symmetry.space_group_name_H-M   'P 1'
#
loop_
_entity.id
_entity.type
_entity.pdbx_description
1 polymer ?
#
loop_
_entity_poly.entity_id
_entity_poly.type
_entity_poly.pdbx_seq_one_letter_code
_entity_poly.pdbx_strand_id
1 'polypeptide(L)'
;GVAGEMTRDSPYPYLPAAELLLVAASVMFVVGSVFFLPGWYIRSGDILFILGSFIFLGKSVVSMRELWGEKGRKVLKDGELGADFFENVCYFLASIVFTLGCVLWWPGIYPDDESMLVGKIIASWCFIIGSLGFVIASFCNAMLLSKSKMFKLIPGRSGQTVYTLAFTSLLFSQLGGVFFTTGSYMYRPGFNNHCQRHIRKGWSEIAHVDNLGDVEALVARLSTELNISKERAEELMPSTDWCIDIEAYGTYLYIVGSFCYLAQALLYYFIAIMKERADRKYGKKANGDDSDSDSDSDSDDDGEKSPVSPFTPGLLQGDMRQFN
;
A
#
# COMPACT_ATOMS: atom_id res chain seq x y z
N GLY A 1 -37.13 2.98 35.15
CA GLY A 1 -36.81 3.96 34.11
C GLY A 1 -35.83 3.32 33.16
N VAL A 2 -36.32 2.88 32.00
CA VAL A 2 -35.49 2.32 30.94
C VAL A 2 -34.71 3.49 30.37
N ALA A 3 -33.41 3.56 30.69
CA ALA A 3 -32.52 4.54 30.09
C ALA A 3 -32.61 4.33 28.58
N GLY A 4 -33.19 5.31 27.88
CA GLY A 4 -33.36 5.27 26.44
C GLY A 4 -32.01 4.95 25.80
N GLU A 5 -31.97 3.79 25.15
CA GLU A 5 -30.81 3.31 24.41
C GLU A 5 -30.60 4.31 23.27
N MET A 6 -29.73 5.29 23.55
CA MET A 6 -29.43 6.39 22.65
C MET A 6 -29.00 5.75 21.34
N THR A 7 -29.85 5.88 20.32
CA THR A 7 -29.62 5.39 18.97
C THR A 7 -28.26 5.91 18.54
N ARG A 8 -27.27 5.02 18.61
CA ARG A 8 -25.89 5.36 18.29
C ARG A 8 -25.89 5.63 16.80
N ASP A 9 -25.88 6.92 16.43
CA ASP A 9 -25.57 7.34 15.07
C ASP A 9 -24.37 6.50 14.61
N SER A 10 -24.47 5.96 13.40
CA SER A 10 -23.43 5.10 12.84
C SER A 10 -22.08 5.76 13.12
N PRO A 11 -21.18 5.12 13.90
CA PRO A 11 -20.03 5.82 14.46
C PRO A 11 -19.06 6.36 13.39
N TYR A 12 -19.28 6.03 12.12
CA TYR A 12 -18.40 6.36 11.00
C TYR A 12 -19.16 6.81 9.75
N PRO A 13 -19.75 8.01 9.72
CA PRO A 13 -20.36 8.56 8.51
C PRO A 13 -19.33 8.82 7.39
N TYR A 14 -18.02 8.74 7.68
CA TYR A 14 -16.93 9.10 6.77
C TYR A 14 -16.15 7.91 6.19
N LEU A 15 -16.58 6.67 6.42
CA LEU A 15 -15.85 5.48 5.96
C LEU A 15 -15.54 5.53 4.44
N PRO A 16 -16.50 5.86 3.54
CA PRO A 16 -16.22 5.90 2.11
C PRO A 16 -15.26 7.05 1.72
N ALA A 17 -15.25 8.15 2.48
CA ALA A 17 -14.39 9.30 2.19
C ALA A 17 -12.93 8.99 2.51
N ALA A 18 -12.66 8.30 3.61
CA ALA A 18 -11.31 7.86 3.96
C ALA A 18 -10.75 6.87 2.93
N GLU A 19 -11.55 5.92 2.48
CA GLU A 19 -11.14 4.97 1.42
C GLU A 19 -10.93 5.66 0.07
N LEU A 20 -11.72 6.69 -0.25
CA LEU A 20 -11.51 7.50 -1.46
C LEU A 20 -10.17 8.26 -1.43
N LEU A 21 -9.74 8.74 -0.27
CA LEU A 21 -8.42 9.37 -0.11
C LEU A 21 -7.29 8.36 -0.35
N LEU A 22 -7.45 7.11 0.08
CA LEU A 22 -6.49 6.04 -0.21
C LEU A 22 -6.41 5.75 -1.71
N VAL A 23 -7.55 5.68 -2.41
CA VAL A 23 -7.56 5.53 -3.87
C VAL A 23 -6.82 6.69 -4.53
N ALA A 24 -7.06 7.93 -4.09
CA ALA A 24 -6.36 9.10 -4.61
C ALA A 24 -4.83 9.01 -4.38
N ALA A 25 -4.39 8.60 -3.18
CA ALA A 25 -2.99 8.39 -2.88
C ALA A 25 -2.36 7.28 -3.73
N SER A 26 -3.05 6.16 -3.95
CA SER A 26 -2.58 5.09 -4.85
C SER A 26 -2.45 5.56 -6.30
N VAL A 27 -3.38 6.40 -6.78
CA VAL A 27 -3.25 7.03 -8.11
C VAL A 27 -2.01 7.93 -8.16
N MET A 28 -1.74 8.71 -7.11
CA MET A 28 -0.52 9.53 -7.04
C MET A 28 0.74 8.68 -7.13
N PHE A 29 0.80 7.52 -6.46
CA PHE A 29 1.95 6.61 -6.57
C PHE A 29 2.10 5.98 -7.96
N VAL A 30 1.00 5.58 -8.61
CA VAL A 30 1.06 5.07 -9.99
C VAL A 30 1.61 6.13 -10.93
N VAL A 31 1.03 7.33 -10.92
CA VAL A 31 1.45 8.43 -11.79
C VAL A 31 2.87 8.87 -11.44
N GLY A 32 3.22 8.95 -10.16
CA GLY A 32 4.57 9.29 -9.71
C GLY A 32 5.61 8.28 -10.17
N SER A 33 5.28 6.98 -10.17
CA SER A 33 6.20 5.91 -10.58
C SER A 33 6.49 5.99 -12.08
N VAL A 34 5.50 6.38 -12.89
CA VAL A 34 5.69 6.61 -14.32
C VAL A 34 6.63 7.80 -14.58
N PHE A 35 6.57 8.85 -13.75
CA PHE A 35 7.48 10.00 -13.86
C PHE A 35 8.95 9.68 -13.58
N PHE A 36 9.25 8.52 -12.98
CA PHE A 36 10.63 8.04 -12.80
C PHE A 36 11.20 7.34 -14.04
N LEU A 37 10.41 7.11 -15.09
CA LEU A 37 10.93 6.58 -16.35
C LEU A 37 11.84 7.62 -17.05
N PRO A 38 12.84 7.18 -17.83
CA PRO A 38 13.73 8.08 -18.56
C PRO A 38 12.96 9.07 -19.45
N GLY A 39 13.35 10.34 -19.43
CA GLY A 39 12.75 11.40 -20.25
C GLY A 39 11.56 12.13 -19.63
N TRP A 40 11.15 11.77 -18.41
CA TRP A 40 10.04 12.40 -17.70
C TRP A 40 10.49 13.36 -16.59
N TYR A 41 9.57 14.18 -16.10
CA TYR A 41 9.81 15.16 -15.03
C TYR A 41 9.90 14.49 -13.64
N ILE A 42 11.08 13.95 -13.30
CA ILE A 42 11.36 13.25 -12.02
C ILE A 42 10.85 14.03 -10.79
N ARG A 43 11.05 15.35 -10.75
CA ARG A 43 10.58 16.20 -9.64
C ARG A 43 9.07 16.10 -9.40
N SER A 44 8.27 15.95 -10.45
CA SER A 44 6.82 15.79 -10.31
C SER A 44 6.49 14.45 -9.67
N GLY A 45 7.24 13.40 -10.02
CA GLY A 45 7.14 12.08 -9.38
C GLY A 45 7.42 12.15 -7.88
N ASP A 46 8.50 12.84 -7.50
CA ASP A 46 8.86 13.03 -6.08
C ASP A 46 7.75 13.75 -5.30
N ILE A 47 7.17 14.84 -5.84
CA ILE A 47 6.05 15.56 -5.19
C ILE A 47 4.86 14.62 -4.98
N LEU A 48 4.48 13.86 -6.01
CA LEU A 48 3.34 12.95 -5.95
C LEU A 48 3.56 11.86 -4.89
N PHE A 49 4.77 11.31 -4.78
CA PHE A 49 5.12 10.34 -3.75
C PHE A 49 5.03 10.95 -2.34
N ILE A 50 5.55 12.16 -2.14
CA ILE A 50 5.48 12.87 -0.85
C ILE A 50 4.00 13.10 -0.45
N LEU A 51 3.19 13.63 -1.35
CA LEU A 51 1.77 13.90 -1.07
C LEU A 51 1.01 12.59 -0.79
N GLY A 52 1.22 11.57 -1.61
CA GLY A 52 0.64 10.24 -1.42
C GLY A 52 1.01 9.64 -0.06
N SER A 53 2.30 9.71 0.33
CA SER A 53 2.76 9.15 1.61
C SER A 53 2.17 9.88 2.82
N PHE A 54 1.99 11.21 2.75
CA PHE A 54 1.32 11.97 3.81
C PHE A 54 -0.17 11.60 3.95
N ILE A 55 -0.88 11.32 2.86
CA ILE A 55 -2.27 10.85 2.92
C ILE A 55 -2.33 9.48 3.62
N PHE A 56 -1.45 8.54 3.25
CA PHE A 56 -1.35 7.24 3.89
C PHE A 56 -1.03 7.35 5.39
N LEU A 57 -0.05 8.17 5.76
CA LEU A 57 0.29 8.43 7.16
C LEU A 57 -0.90 9.02 7.92
N GLY A 58 -1.62 9.97 7.32
CA GLY A 58 -2.83 10.55 7.90
C GLY A 58 -3.91 9.50 8.16
N LYS A 59 -4.15 8.59 7.20
CA LYS A 59 -5.07 7.47 7.39
C LYS A 59 -4.63 6.56 8.54
N SER A 60 -3.35 6.19 8.63
CA SER A 60 -2.84 5.36 9.72
C SER A 60 -3.01 6.02 11.09
N VAL A 61 -2.84 7.34 11.19
CA VAL A 61 -3.11 8.10 12.43
C VAL A 61 -4.58 8.02 12.82
N VAL A 62 -5.49 8.18 11.85
CA VAL A 62 -6.93 8.08 12.09
C VAL A 62 -7.32 6.67 12.55
N SER A 63 -6.88 5.62 11.83
CA SER A 63 -7.13 4.22 12.21
C SER A 63 -6.61 3.92 13.62
N MET A 64 -5.39 4.38 13.95
CA MET A 64 -4.81 4.20 15.29
C MET A 64 -5.62 4.89 16.37
N ARG A 65 -6.06 6.13 16.12
CA ARG A 65 -6.85 6.93 17.07
C ARG A 65 -8.22 6.29 17.32
N GLU A 66 -8.88 5.80 16.28
CA GLU A 66 -10.15 5.10 16.38
C GLU A 66 -9.99 3.82 17.20
N LEU A 67 -8.99 3.00 16.88
CA LEU A 67 -8.74 1.76 17.60
C LEU A 67 -8.45 2.00 19.08
N TRP A 68 -7.64 3.02 19.39
CA TRP A 68 -7.33 3.41 20.77
C TRP A 68 -8.55 3.95 21.52
N GLY A 69 -9.37 4.77 20.85
CA GLY A 69 -10.58 5.36 21.45
C GLY A 69 -11.64 4.31 21.80
N GLU A 70 -11.81 3.30 20.95
CA GLU A 70 -12.85 2.29 21.15
C GLU A 70 -12.46 1.17 22.11
N LYS A 71 -11.25 0.64 21.94
CA LYS A 71 -10.80 -0.54 22.68
C LYS A 71 -9.98 -0.16 23.92
N GLY A 72 -9.29 0.99 23.88
CA GLY A 72 -8.52 1.54 25.00
C GLY A 72 -7.66 0.50 25.72
N ARG A 73 -7.75 0.47 27.05
CA ARG A 73 -7.00 -0.49 27.89
C ARG A 73 -7.39 -1.97 27.70
N LYS A 74 -8.51 -2.28 27.02
CA LYS A 74 -8.91 -3.68 26.78
C LYS A 74 -8.03 -4.37 25.74
N VAL A 75 -7.39 -3.61 24.85
CA VAL A 75 -6.44 -4.11 23.83
C VAL A 75 -5.33 -4.97 24.48
N LEU A 76 -4.87 -4.60 25.66
CA LEU A 76 -3.77 -5.30 26.35
C LEU A 76 -4.20 -6.63 27.01
N LYS A 77 -5.51 -6.87 27.17
CA LYS A 77 -6.04 -8.06 27.86
C LYS A 77 -6.53 -9.13 26.91
N ASP A 78 -6.89 -8.75 25.69
CA ASP A 78 -7.44 -9.64 24.68
C ASP A 78 -6.40 -9.86 23.59
N GLY A 79 -5.98 -11.12 23.40
CA GLY A 79 -4.96 -11.47 22.42
C GLY A 79 -5.37 -11.18 20.97
N GLU A 80 -6.66 -11.23 20.64
CA GLU A 80 -7.16 -10.92 19.30
C GLU A 80 -7.12 -9.41 19.06
N LEU A 81 -7.62 -8.61 20.02
CA LEU A 81 -7.54 -7.14 19.95
C LEU A 81 -6.08 -6.64 19.98
N GLY A 82 -5.21 -7.33 20.70
CA GLY A 82 -3.79 -7.03 20.76
C GLY A 82 -3.10 -7.22 19.40
N ALA A 83 -3.51 -8.22 18.62
CA ALA A 83 -2.99 -8.45 17.29
C ALA A 83 -3.47 -7.38 16.29
N ASP A 84 -4.75 -6.99 16.31
CA ASP A 84 -5.26 -5.86 15.50
C ASP A 84 -4.49 -4.56 15.78
N PHE A 85 -4.20 -4.32 17.06
CA PHE A 85 -3.44 -3.15 17.49
C PHE A 85 -2.00 -3.20 17.01
N PHE A 86 -1.35 -4.37 17.15
CA PHE A 86 0.01 -4.56 16.67
C PHE A 86 0.11 -4.33 15.16
N GLU A 87 -0.84 -4.84 14.37
CA GLU A 87 -0.92 -4.61 12.93
C GLU A 87 -0.99 -3.11 12.61
N ASN A 88 -1.91 -2.38 13.26
CA ASN A 88 -2.05 -0.94 13.08
C ASN A 88 -0.77 -0.17 13.46
N VAL A 89 -0.05 -0.62 14.49
CA VAL A 89 1.24 -0.04 14.89
C VAL A 89 2.28 -0.27 13.81
N CYS A 90 2.33 -1.47 13.22
CA CYS A 90 3.22 -1.76 12.11
C CYS A 90 2.93 -0.87 10.90
N TYR A 91 1.67 -0.72 10.48
CA TYR A 91 1.29 0.19 9.39
C TYR A 91 1.67 1.64 9.67
N PHE A 92 1.44 2.10 10.90
CA PHE A 92 1.76 3.47 11.30
C PHE A 92 3.28 3.73 11.27
N LEU A 93 4.08 2.85 11.87
CA LEU A 93 5.53 2.99 11.88
C LEU A 93 6.12 2.87 10.46
N ALA A 94 5.64 1.92 9.67
CA ALA A 94 6.01 1.77 8.26
C ALA A 94 5.73 3.05 7.46
N SER A 95 4.56 3.66 7.67
CA SER A 95 4.16 4.91 7.00
C SER A 95 5.03 6.09 7.39
N ILE A 96 5.43 6.21 8.66
CA ILE A 96 6.38 7.25 9.10
C ILE A 96 7.70 7.08 8.38
N VAL A 97 8.29 5.89 8.45
CA VAL A 97 9.62 5.62 7.88
C VAL A 97 9.60 5.83 6.37
N PHE A 98 8.56 5.35 5.68
CA PHE A 98 8.40 5.55 4.24
C PHE A 98 8.25 7.04 3.86
N THR A 99 7.41 7.78 4.60
CA THR A 99 7.20 9.23 4.37
C THR A 99 8.50 10.02 4.58
N LEU A 100 9.28 9.68 5.61
CA LEU A 100 10.61 10.28 5.82
C LEU A 100 11.54 9.98 4.64
N GLY A 101 11.49 8.75 4.09
CA GLY A 101 12.18 8.40 2.85
C GLY A 101 11.80 9.31 1.69
N CYS A 102 10.50 9.56 1.47
CA CYS A 102 10.01 10.44 0.40
C CYS A 102 10.55 11.87 0.55
N VAL A 103 10.53 12.42 1.77
CA VAL A 103 11.02 13.77 2.04
C VAL A 103 12.53 13.86 1.84
N LEU A 104 13.29 12.87 2.34
CA LEU A 104 14.75 12.83 2.21
C LEU A 104 15.21 12.56 0.77
N TRP A 105 14.37 11.96 -0.08
CA TRP A 105 14.70 11.76 -1.49
C TRP A 105 14.61 13.06 -2.32
N TRP A 106 13.92 14.09 -1.80
CA TRP A 106 13.72 15.35 -2.51
C TRP A 106 15.05 16.10 -2.74
N PRO A 107 15.45 16.36 -3.99
CA PRO A 107 16.76 16.98 -4.25
C PRO A 107 16.86 18.42 -3.74
N GLY A 108 15.75 19.13 -3.56
CA GLY A 108 15.74 20.54 -3.16
C GLY A 108 16.08 20.84 -1.70
N ILE A 109 16.31 19.82 -0.85
CA ILE A 109 16.67 20.05 0.57
C ILE A 109 18.19 20.06 0.82
N TYR A 110 19.01 19.70 -0.17
CA TYR A 110 20.45 19.54 -0.03
C TYR A 110 21.22 20.72 -0.65
N PRO A 111 22.20 21.31 0.05
CA PRO A 111 22.98 22.44 -0.47
C PRO A 111 24.09 22.04 -1.46
N ASP A 112 24.54 20.78 -1.43
CA ASP A 112 25.67 20.27 -2.22
C ASP A 112 25.45 18.81 -2.66
N ASP A 113 26.24 18.35 -3.62
CA ASP A 113 26.10 17.01 -4.21
C ASP A 113 26.48 15.87 -3.25
N GLU A 114 27.42 16.10 -2.31
CA GLU A 114 27.82 15.09 -1.35
C GLU A 114 26.71 14.83 -0.33
N SER A 115 26.11 15.89 0.21
CA SER A 115 24.97 15.79 1.12
C SER A 115 23.75 15.19 0.43
N MET A 116 23.53 15.50 -0.86
CA MET A 116 22.49 14.83 -1.67
C MET A 116 22.74 13.32 -1.80
N LEU A 117 23.98 12.88 -2.03
CA LEU A 117 24.29 11.46 -2.13
C LEU A 117 24.02 10.74 -0.80
N VAL A 118 24.45 11.31 0.32
CA VAL A 118 24.18 10.76 1.66
C VAL A 118 22.66 10.72 1.91
N GLY A 119 21.96 11.78 1.55
CA GLY A 119 20.49 11.87 1.60
C GLY A 119 19.80 10.73 0.88
N LYS A 120 20.16 10.50 -0.39
CA LYS A 120 19.64 9.38 -1.21
C LYS A 120 19.94 8.02 -0.59
N ILE A 121 21.12 7.83 0.00
CA ILE A 121 21.46 6.57 0.69
C ILE A 121 20.52 6.34 1.88
N ILE A 122 20.34 7.34 2.74
CA ILE A 122 19.45 7.24 3.91
C ILE A 122 18.00 7.02 3.46
N ALA A 123 17.52 7.82 2.51
CA ALA A 123 16.19 7.71 1.94
C ALA A 123 15.92 6.33 1.34
N SER A 124 16.88 5.74 0.62
CA SER A 124 16.74 4.38 0.08
C SER A 124 16.54 3.32 1.17
N TRP A 125 17.23 3.45 2.31
CA TRP A 125 17.02 2.57 3.46
C TRP A 125 15.68 2.80 4.13
N CYS A 126 15.24 4.05 4.24
CA CYS A 126 13.90 4.38 4.69
C CYS A 126 12.82 3.73 3.81
N PHE A 127 12.97 3.77 2.49
CA PHE A 127 12.04 3.09 1.59
C PHE A 127 12.03 1.57 1.81
N ILE A 128 13.20 0.93 1.87
CA ILE A 128 13.32 -0.52 2.12
C ILE A 128 12.65 -0.92 3.44
N ILE A 129 12.97 -0.22 4.52
CA ILE A 129 12.46 -0.56 5.85
C ILE A 129 10.96 -0.26 5.94
N GLY A 130 10.53 0.88 5.40
CA GLY A 130 9.12 1.28 5.37
C GLY A 130 8.28 0.28 4.58
N SER A 131 8.69 -0.07 3.36
CA SER A 131 7.97 -1.03 2.52
C SER A 131 7.98 -2.45 3.10
N LEU A 132 9.09 -2.89 3.70
CA LEU A 132 9.14 -4.16 4.42
C LEU A 132 8.19 -4.15 5.63
N GLY A 133 8.07 -3.02 6.32
CA GLY A 133 7.09 -2.82 7.38
C GLY A 133 5.65 -3.03 6.88
N PHE A 134 5.30 -2.52 5.70
CA PHE A 134 4.00 -2.78 5.06
C PHE A 134 3.78 -4.26 4.72
N VAL A 135 4.82 -4.96 4.26
CA VAL A 135 4.77 -6.41 3.99
C VAL A 135 4.50 -7.20 5.27
N ILE A 136 5.14 -6.83 6.38
CA ILE A 136 4.94 -7.47 7.69
C ILE A 136 3.52 -7.17 8.22
N ALA A 137 3.07 -5.92 8.12
CA ALA A 137 1.73 -5.53 8.56
C ALA A 137 0.64 -6.27 7.77
N SER A 138 0.77 -6.34 6.44
CA SER A 138 -0.13 -7.11 5.57
C SER A 138 -0.13 -8.60 5.90
N PHE A 139 1.03 -9.17 6.21
CA PHE A 139 1.12 -10.57 6.66
C PHE A 139 0.39 -10.79 8.00
N CYS A 140 0.57 -9.89 8.98
CA CYS A 140 -0.17 -9.94 10.24
C CYS A 140 -1.69 -9.84 10.01
N ASN A 141 -2.13 -8.95 9.13
CA ASN A 141 -3.53 -8.83 8.74
C ASN A 141 -4.08 -10.15 8.15
N ALA A 142 -3.32 -10.78 7.24
CA ALA A 142 -3.72 -12.06 6.66
C ALA A 142 -3.88 -13.16 7.72
N MET A 143 -3.02 -13.19 8.74
CA MET A 143 -3.17 -14.12 9.86
C MET A 143 -4.43 -13.84 10.68
N LEU A 144 -4.78 -12.57 10.90
CA LEU A 144 -5.99 -12.18 11.63
C LEU A 144 -7.25 -12.54 10.85
N LEU A 145 -7.27 -12.23 9.55
CA LEU A 145 -8.34 -12.61 8.63
C LEU A 145 -8.60 -14.12 8.68
N SER A 146 -7.56 -14.94 8.75
CA SER A 146 -7.67 -16.41 8.81
C SER A 146 -8.33 -16.94 10.09
N LYS A 147 -8.24 -16.21 11.20
CA LYS A 147 -8.78 -16.62 12.51
C LYS A 147 -10.16 -16.04 12.78
N SER A 148 -10.48 -14.92 12.16
CA SER A 148 -11.72 -14.20 12.44
C SER A 148 -12.96 -15.07 12.12
N LYS A 149 -13.80 -15.30 13.12
CA LYS A 149 -15.13 -15.93 12.93
C LYS A 149 -16.14 -14.96 12.30
N MET A 150 -15.71 -13.74 12.03
CA MET A 150 -16.53 -12.60 11.63
C MET A 150 -17.33 -12.82 10.36
N PHE A 151 -16.83 -13.60 9.41
CA PHE A 151 -17.58 -13.87 8.17
C PHE A 151 -18.80 -14.76 8.38
N LYS A 152 -18.95 -15.37 9.57
CA LYS A 152 -20.18 -16.06 9.97
C LYS A 152 -21.31 -15.09 10.34
N LEU A 153 -21.01 -13.81 10.56
CA LEU A 153 -21.98 -12.80 10.99
C LEU A 153 -22.79 -12.17 9.85
N ILE A 154 -22.27 -12.19 8.61
CA ILE A 154 -23.00 -11.71 7.42
C ILE A 154 -23.66 -12.92 6.74
N PRO A 155 -24.96 -13.18 6.96
CA PRO A 155 -25.61 -14.33 6.35
C PRO A 155 -25.69 -14.20 4.82
N GLY A 156 -25.54 -15.33 4.13
CA GLY A 156 -25.77 -15.45 2.70
C GLY A 156 -24.55 -15.13 1.81
N ARG A 157 -24.82 -14.94 0.51
CA ARG A 157 -23.79 -14.77 -0.54
C ARG A 157 -22.93 -13.52 -0.35
N SER A 158 -23.48 -12.45 0.23
CA SER A 158 -22.76 -11.19 0.42
C SER A 158 -21.55 -11.33 1.35
N GLY A 159 -21.67 -12.13 2.42
CA GLY A 159 -20.56 -12.37 3.36
C GLY A 159 -19.37 -13.05 2.68
N GLN A 160 -19.66 -14.06 1.84
CA GLN A 160 -18.64 -14.75 1.05
C GLN A 160 -17.96 -13.81 0.04
N THR A 161 -18.73 -12.95 -0.65
CA THR A 161 -18.15 -11.97 -1.57
C THR A 161 -17.25 -10.98 -0.85
N VAL A 162 -17.66 -10.43 0.30
CA VAL A 162 -16.83 -9.51 1.09
C VAL A 162 -15.55 -10.19 1.56
N TYR A 163 -15.63 -11.45 2.00
CA TYR A 163 -14.46 -12.24 2.37
C TYR A 163 -13.48 -12.40 1.21
N THR A 164 -13.97 -12.81 0.04
CA THR A 164 -13.13 -13.00 -1.15
C THR A 164 -12.48 -11.69 -1.59
N LEU A 165 -13.21 -10.58 -1.56
CA LEU A 165 -12.66 -9.26 -1.89
C LEU A 165 -11.59 -8.83 -0.88
N ALA A 166 -11.82 -9.02 0.42
CA ALA A 166 -10.85 -8.69 1.47
C ALA A 166 -9.57 -9.51 1.32
N PHE A 167 -9.70 -10.82 1.11
CA PHE A 167 -8.55 -11.70 0.86
C PHE A 167 -7.78 -11.30 -0.40
N THR A 168 -8.48 -11.00 -1.49
CA THR A 168 -7.86 -10.55 -2.74
C THR A 168 -7.14 -9.22 -2.56
N SER A 169 -7.73 -8.31 -1.79
CA SER A 169 -7.12 -7.03 -1.43
C SER A 169 -5.81 -7.21 -0.66
N LEU A 170 -5.78 -8.12 0.32
CA LEU A 170 -4.55 -8.45 1.06
C LEU A 170 -3.46 -9.04 0.17
N LEU A 171 -3.83 -9.89 -0.80
CA LEU A 171 -2.86 -10.40 -1.78
C LEU A 171 -2.20 -9.26 -2.56
N PHE A 172 -3.00 -8.31 -3.05
CA PHE A 172 -2.48 -7.14 -3.76
C PHE A 172 -1.62 -6.24 -2.86
N SER A 173 -2.01 -6.03 -1.60
CA SER A 173 -1.19 -5.30 -0.62
C SER A 173 0.17 -5.96 -0.40
N GLN A 174 0.19 -7.29 -0.22
CA GLN A 174 1.41 -8.07 -0.02
C GLN A 174 2.35 -7.98 -1.24
N LEU A 175 1.81 -8.17 -2.45
CA LEU A 175 2.58 -8.09 -3.69
C LEU A 175 3.11 -6.66 -3.91
N GLY A 176 2.28 -5.64 -3.68
CA GLY A 176 2.66 -4.23 -3.75
C GLY A 176 3.85 -3.92 -2.85
N GLY A 177 3.79 -4.35 -1.59
CA GLY A 177 4.87 -4.14 -0.61
C GLY A 177 6.16 -4.87 -0.98
N VAL A 178 6.07 -6.09 -1.51
CA VAL A 178 7.25 -6.84 -1.98
C VAL A 178 7.90 -6.12 -3.15
N PHE A 179 7.11 -5.70 -4.17
CA PHE A 179 7.65 -4.98 -5.31
C PHE A 179 8.26 -3.63 -4.93
N PHE A 180 7.64 -2.88 -4.02
CA PHE A 180 8.24 -1.64 -3.48
C PHE A 180 9.54 -1.92 -2.76
N THR A 181 9.61 -2.97 -1.94
CA THR A 181 10.83 -3.33 -1.20
C THR A 181 11.95 -3.71 -2.16
N THR A 182 11.69 -4.60 -3.12
CA THR A 182 12.67 -5.00 -4.12
C THR A 182 13.09 -3.84 -5.02
N GLY A 183 12.13 -3.01 -5.46
CA GLY A 183 12.40 -1.79 -6.21
C GLY A 183 13.30 -0.83 -5.43
N SER A 184 13.01 -0.59 -4.16
CA SER A 184 13.82 0.27 -3.28
C SER A 184 15.27 -0.22 -3.15
N TYR A 185 15.47 -1.54 -3.08
CA TYR A 185 16.82 -2.11 -3.10
C TYR A 185 17.56 -1.79 -4.39
N MET A 186 16.89 -1.86 -5.54
CA MET A 186 17.47 -1.56 -6.85
C MET A 186 17.85 -0.09 -7.02
N TYR A 187 17.15 0.85 -6.37
CA TYR A 187 17.46 2.29 -6.37
C TYR A 187 18.65 2.69 -5.48
N ARG A 188 19.28 1.75 -4.76
CA ARG A 188 20.43 2.12 -3.93
C ARG A 188 21.58 2.59 -4.82
N PRO A 189 22.20 3.75 -4.55
CA PRO A 189 23.30 4.29 -5.35
C PRO A 189 24.49 3.34 -5.54
N GLY A 190 24.66 2.37 -4.64
CA GLY A 190 25.69 1.32 -4.75
C GLY A 190 25.52 0.41 -5.98
N PHE A 191 24.30 0.24 -6.50
CA PHE A 191 24.00 -0.62 -7.64
C PHE A 191 24.13 0.06 -9.00
N ASN A 192 24.01 1.40 -9.07
CA ASN A 192 24.18 2.17 -10.33
C ASN A 192 25.57 2.00 -10.98
N ASN A 193 26.54 1.44 -10.25
CA ASN A 193 27.90 1.22 -10.75
C ASN A 193 28.09 -0.09 -11.52
N HIS A 194 27.10 -0.97 -11.60
CA HIS A 194 27.29 -2.30 -12.21
C HIS A 194 27.61 -2.23 -13.71
N CYS A 195 26.99 -1.31 -14.44
CA CYS A 195 27.28 -1.09 -15.86
C CYS A 195 28.65 -0.45 -16.08
N GLN A 196 29.09 0.42 -15.18
CA GLN A 196 30.39 1.10 -15.29
C GLN A 196 31.58 0.25 -14.84
N ARG A 197 31.37 -0.74 -13.95
CA ARG A 197 32.46 -1.55 -13.37
C ARG A 197 33.12 -2.51 -14.38
N HIS A 198 32.38 -3.04 -15.35
CA HIS A 198 32.97 -3.92 -16.37
C HIS A 198 33.82 -3.15 -17.39
N ILE A 199 33.48 -1.89 -17.64
CA ILE A 199 34.30 -1.00 -18.47
C ILE A 199 35.59 -0.62 -17.71
N ARG A 200 35.53 -0.45 -16.38
CA ARG A 200 36.56 0.25 -15.60
C ARG A 200 37.87 -0.44 -15.26
N LYS A 201 38.11 -1.74 -15.46
CA LYS A 201 39.44 -2.31 -15.07
C LYS A 201 40.55 -2.12 -16.11
N GLY A 202 40.21 -1.91 -17.38
CA GLY A 202 41.17 -1.56 -18.44
C GLY A 202 40.94 -0.17 -19.04
N TRP A 203 39.71 0.35 -18.98
CA TRP A 203 39.35 1.60 -19.65
C TRP A 203 39.39 2.84 -18.75
N SER A 204 39.50 2.69 -17.43
CA SER A 204 39.62 3.84 -16.51
C SER A 204 40.90 4.65 -16.77
N GLU A 205 41.99 3.98 -17.19
CA GLU A 205 43.24 4.64 -17.58
C GLU A 205 43.10 5.45 -18.87
N ILE A 206 42.18 5.05 -19.76
CA ILE A 206 41.92 5.73 -21.04
C ILE A 206 40.85 6.83 -20.88
N ALA A 207 39.88 6.64 -19.99
CA ALA A 207 38.71 7.52 -19.81
C ALA A 207 38.96 8.75 -18.90
N HIS A 208 40.20 8.97 -18.43
CA HIS A 208 40.55 10.17 -17.66
C HIS A 208 40.61 11.47 -18.50
N VAL A 209 40.28 11.41 -19.80
CA VAL A 209 40.30 12.57 -20.69
C VAL A 209 38.87 12.94 -21.08
N ASP A 210 38.39 14.02 -20.47
CA ASP A 210 37.20 14.86 -20.69
C ASP A 210 36.02 14.34 -21.55
N ASN A 211 34.82 14.45 -20.94
CA ASN A 211 33.48 14.30 -21.54
C ASN A 211 33.17 12.94 -22.19
N LEU A 212 32.96 11.94 -21.33
CA LEU A 212 32.36 10.61 -21.63
C LEU A 212 30.98 10.62 -22.33
N GLY A 213 30.43 11.79 -22.66
CA GLY A 213 29.15 11.91 -23.38
C GLY A 213 29.27 11.69 -24.90
N ASP A 214 30.48 11.80 -25.47
CA ASP A 214 30.70 11.65 -26.91
C ASP A 214 31.36 10.31 -27.23
N VAL A 215 30.52 9.29 -27.39
CA VAL A 215 30.95 7.93 -27.75
C VAL A 215 31.67 7.93 -29.11
N GLU A 216 31.29 8.80 -30.05
CA GLU A 216 31.96 8.90 -31.35
C GLU A 216 33.38 9.44 -31.21
N ALA A 217 33.59 10.47 -30.39
CA ALA A 217 34.92 10.99 -30.10
C ALA A 217 35.83 9.95 -29.42
N LEU A 218 35.27 9.15 -28.51
CA LEU A 218 35.99 8.09 -27.84
C LEU A 218 36.39 6.96 -28.82
N VAL A 219 35.47 6.52 -29.66
CA VAL A 219 35.73 5.51 -30.72
C VAL A 219 36.78 6.01 -31.72
N ALA A 220 36.68 7.27 -32.17
CA ALA A 220 37.65 7.87 -33.07
C ALA A 220 39.06 7.91 -32.46
N ARG A 221 39.15 8.19 -31.17
CA ARG A 221 40.43 8.25 -30.46
C ARG A 221 41.04 6.87 -30.27
N LEU A 222 40.28 5.86 -29.88
CA LEU A 222 40.77 4.47 -29.77
C LEU A 222 41.24 3.94 -31.11
N SER A 223 40.50 4.23 -32.18
CA SER A 223 40.90 3.89 -33.53
C SER A 223 42.26 4.51 -33.87
N THR A 224 42.48 5.76 -33.45
CA THR A 224 43.74 6.50 -33.68
C THR A 224 44.89 5.98 -32.81
N GLU A 225 44.68 5.78 -31.50
CA GLU A 225 45.73 5.40 -30.55
C GLU A 225 46.15 3.93 -30.67
N LEU A 226 45.19 3.03 -30.96
CA LEU A 226 45.45 1.59 -31.08
C LEU A 226 45.68 1.14 -32.53
N ASN A 227 45.54 2.06 -33.50
CA ASN A 227 45.61 1.77 -34.94
C ASN A 227 44.69 0.61 -35.36
N ILE A 228 43.49 0.57 -34.79
CA ILE A 228 42.44 -0.41 -35.08
C ILE A 228 41.34 0.26 -35.91
N SER A 229 40.66 -0.51 -36.77
CA SER A 229 39.53 0.03 -37.54
C SER A 229 38.40 0.45 -36.60
N LYS A 230 37.57 1.40 -37.05
CA LYS A 230 36.40 1.87 -36.32
C LYS A 230 35.46 0.70 -35.98
N GLU A 231 35.24 -0.22 -36.93
CA GLU A 231 34.38 -1.38 -36.69
C GLU A 231 34.97 -2.30 -35.61
N ARG A 232 36.29 -2.47 -35.58
CA ARG A 232 36.95 -3.28 -34.54
C ARG A 232 36.94 -2.59 -33.18
N ALA A 233 37.04 -1.26 -33.15
CA ALA A 233 36.88 -0.48 -31.92
C ALA A 233 35.45 -0.58 -31.37
N GLU A 234 34.44 -0.51 -32.24
CA GLU A 234 33.02 -0.71 -31.90
C GLU A 234 32.74 -2.16 -31.43
N GLU A 235 33.37 -3.18 -32.04
CA GLU A 235 33.25 -4.58 -31.61
C GLU A 235 33.94 -4.86 -30.26
N LEU A 236 35.00 -4.11 -29.95
CA LEU A 236 35.71 -4.18 -28.66
C LEU A 236 35.01 -3.38 -27.56
N MET A 237 34.14 -2.44 -27.93
CA MET A 237 33.27 -1.78 -26.97
C MET A 237 32.20 -2.78 -26.51
N PRO A 238 31.96 -2.93 -25.20
CA PRO A 238 30.88 -3.76 -24.73
C PRO A 238 29.56 -3.19 -25.28
N SER A 239 28.77 -4.04 -25.94
CA SER A 239 27.48 -3.63 -26.50
C SER A 239 26.65 -2.96 -25.41
N THR A 240 26.31 -1.69 -25.63
CA THR A 240 25.49 -0.87 -24.74
C THR A 240 24.10 -1.44 -24.50
N ASP A 241 23.68 -2.40 -25.34
CA ASP A 241 22.30 -2.88 -25.44
C ASP A 241 21.83 -3.75 -24.26
N TRP A 242 22.74 -4.21 -23.39
CA TRP A 242 22.40 -5.17 -22.33
C TRP A 242 22.51 -4.64 -20.91
N CYS A 243 22.85 -3.35 -20.74
CA CYS A 243 22.85 -2.74 -19.42
C CYS A 243 21.63 -1.85 -19.25
N ILE A 244 20.45 -2.47 -19.19
CA ILE A 244 19.29 -1.81 -18.58
C ILE A 244 19.70 -1.47 -17.15
N ASP A 245 19.70 -0.19 -16.83
CA ASP A 245 20.07 0.30 -15.51
C ASP A 245 19.24 -0.45 -14.46
N ILE A 246 19.89 -0.93 -13.41
CA ILE A 246 19.21 -1.59 -12.28
C ILE A 246 18.13 -0.64 -11.74
N GLU A 247 18.36 0.67 -11.83
CA GLU A 247 17.39 1.71 -11.53
C GLU A 247 16.10 1.62 -12.38
N ALA A 248 16.20 1.30 -13.67
CA ALA A 248 15.04 1.13 -14.55
C ALA A 248 14.21 -0.09 -14.14
N TYR A 249 14.86 -1.22 -13.79
CA TYR A 249 14.14 -2.37 -13.23
C TYR A 249 13.45 -2.00 -11.92
N GLY A 250 14.12 -1.24 -11.05
CA GLY A 250 13.51 -0.70 -9.83
C GLY A 250 12.27 0.13 -10.14
N THR A 251 12.33 0.97 -11.18
CA THR A 251 11.20 1.79 -11.65
C THR A 251 10.02 0.93 -12.05
N TYR A 252 10.25 -0.11 -12.87
CA TYR A 252 9.19 -1.03 -13.29
C TYR A 252 8.54 -1.75 -12.09
N LEU A 253 9.34 -2.15 -11.10
CA LEU A 253 8.80 -2.74 -9.88
C LEU A 253 7.92 -1.76 -9.08
N TYR A 254 8.29 -0.48 -8.98
CA TYR A 254 7.42 0.53 -8.37
C TYR A 254 6.13 0.73 -9.15
N ILE A 255 6.18 0.74 -10.49
CA ILE A 255 4.97 0.85 -11.32
C ILE A 255 4.04 -0.32 -11.04
N VAL A 256 4.53 -1.57 -11.13
CA VAL A 256 3.73 -2.77 -10.88
C VAL A 256 3.20 -2.78 -9.45
N GLY A 257 4.05 -2.48 -8.47
CA GLY A 257 3.64 -2.41 -7.06
C GLY A 257 2.58 -1.34 -6.81
N SER A 258 2.65 -0.19 -7.49
CA SER A 258 1.68 0.90 -7.35
C SER A 258 0.32 0.50 -7.92
N PHE A 259 0.30 -0.23 -9.03
CA PHE A 259 -0.93 -0.81 -9.57
C PHE A 259 -1.54 -1.86 -8.62
N CYS A 260 -0.72 -2.68 -7.95
CA CYS A 260 -1.22 -3.58 -6.91
C CYS A 260 -1.86 -2.79 -5.76
N TYR A 261 -1.21 -1.74 -5.26
CA TYR A 261 -1.79 -0.88 -4.22
C TYR A 261 -3.07 -0.17 -4.67
N LEU A 262 -3.16 0.26 -5.94
CA LEU A 262 -4.38 0.84 -6.49
C LEU A 262 -5.52 -0.19 -6.54
N ALA A 263 -5.24 -1.41 -7.00
CA ALA A 263 -6.22 -2.49 -6.99
C ALA A 263 -6.72 -2.80 -5.58
N GLN A 264 -5.80 -2.89 -4.61
CA GLN A 264 -6.15 -3.03 -3.18
C GLN A 264 -7.07 -1.89 -2.71
N ALA A 265 -6.71 -0.63 -2.95
CA ALA A 265 -7.49 0.54 -2.51
C ALA A 265 -8.90 0.55 -3.13
N LEU A 266 -9.02 0.22 -4.42
CA LEU A 266 -10.32 0.09 -5.09
C LEU A 266 -11.16 -1.02 -4.47
N LEU A 267 -10.58 -2.18 -4.17
CA LEU A 267 -11.29 -3.29 -3.53
C LEU A 267 -11.78 -2.91 -2.13
N TYR A 268 -10.97 -2.23 -1.31
CA TYR A 268 -11.40 -1.73 0.00
C TYR A 268 -12.52 -0.70 -0.11
N TYR A 269 -12.43 0.22 -1.08
CA TYR A 269 -13.51 1.17 -1.36
C TYR A 269 -14.82 0.47 -1.72
N PHE A 270 -14.78 -0.57 -2.56
CA PHE A 270 -15.97 -1.37 -2.88
C PHE A 270 -16.52 -2.12 -1.65
N ILE A 271 -15.65 -2.69 -0.82
CA ILE A 271 -16.05 -3.35 0.44
C ILE A 271 -16.76 -2.34 1.36
N ALA A 272 -16.24 -1.12 1.50
CA ALA A 272 -16.84 -0.07 2.31
C ALA A 272 -18.26 0.29 1.82
N ILE A 273 -18.45 0.45 0.50
CA ILE A 273 -19.79 0.68 -0.09
C ILE A 273 -20.73 -0.50 0.18
N MET A 274 -20.25 -1.74 0.02
CA MET A 274 -21.07 -2.92 0.25
C MET A 274 -21.52 -3.03 1.71
N LYS A 275 -20.61 -2.75 2.67
CA LYS A 275 -20.93 -2.71 4.10
C LYS A 275 -21.98 -1.65 4.41
N GLU A 276 -21.79 -0.42 3.92
CA GLU A 276 -22.75 0.67 4.14
C GLU A 276 -24.15 0.33 3.60
N ARG A 277 -24.23 -0.29 2.41
CA ARG A 277 -25.51 -0.72 1.82
C ARG A 277 -26.16 -1.85 2.63
N ALA A 278 -25.37 -2.79 3.15
CA ALA A 278 -25.88 -3.86 4.00
C ALA A 278 -26.44 -3.30 5.31
N ASP A 279 -25.72 -2.40 5.96
CA ASP A 279 -26.15 -1.77 7.22
C ASP A 279 -27.45 -0.99 7.04
N ARG A 280 -27.61 -0.24 5.94
CA ARG A 280 -28.88 0.45 5.62
C ARG A 280 -30.05 -0.50 5.43
N LYS A 281 -29.81 -1.68 4.84
CA LYS A 281 -30.85 -2.67 4.58
C LYS A 281 -31.31 -3.37 5.87
N TYR A 282 -30.37 -3.75 6.74
CA TYR A 282 -30.69 -4.44 7.99
C TYR A 282 -31.15 -3.48 9.09
N GLY A 283 -30.61 -2.26 9.17
CA GLY A 283 -31.02 -1.25 10.14
C GLY A 283 -32.49 -0.81 10.00
N LYS A 284 -33.01 -0.74 8.77
CA LYS A 284 -34.44 -0.44 8.53
C LYS A 284 -35.37 -1.53 9.05
N LYS A 285 -34.96 -2.80 8.99
CA LYS A 285 -35.79 -3.92 9.44
C LYS A 285 -35.90 -3.97 10.97
N ALA A 286 -34.88 -3.51 11.69
CA ALA A 286 -34.90 -3.48 13.15
C ALA A 286 -35.84 -2.40 13.74
N ASN A 287 -36.08 -1.31 13.00
CA ASN A 287 -36.89 -0.18 13.49
C ASN A 287 -38.33 -0.16 12.94
N GLY A 288 -38.70 -1.09 12.05
CA GLY A 288 -39.87 -0.93 11.18
C GLY A 288 -41.02 -1.92 11.35
N ASP A 289 -41.07 -2.75 12.40
CA ASP A 289 -41.96 -3.93 12.39
C ASP A 289 -42.76 -4.19 13.68
N ASP A 290 -43.00 -3.17 14.52
CA ASP A 290 -43.98 -3.28 15.62
C ASP A 290 -45.24 -2.43 15.42
N SER A 291 -45.36 -1.69 14.31
CA SER A 291 -46.46 -0.73 14.12
C SER A 291 -47.60 -1.17 13.21
N ASP A 292 -47.56 -2.39 12.66
CA ASP A 292 -48.73 -2.97 11.97
C ASP A 292 -49.22 -4.21 12.74
N SER A 293 -49.72 -3.94 13.95
CA SER A 293 -50.79 -4.74 14.55
C SER A 293 -52.12 -4.33 13.93
N ASP A 294 -53.03 -5.31 13.86
CA ASP A 294 -54.44 -5.25 13.44
C ASP A 294 -54.66 -5.37 11.91
N SER A 295 -55.47 -6.30 11.38
CA SER A 295 -56.51 -7.17 11.94
C SER A 295 -56.93 -8.18 10.86
N ASP A 296 -56.98 -9.48 11.17
CA ASP A 296 -58.20 -10.31 11.03
C ASP A 296 -57.95 -11.83 10.99
N SER A 297 -58.66 -12.51 11.91
CA SER A 297 -59.27 -13.85 11.83
C SER A 297 -58.43 -15.13 11.95
N ASP A 298 -58.50 -15.71 13.15
CA ASP A 298 -58.86 -17.11 13.49
C ASP A 298 -58.59 -18.22 12.46
N SER A 299 -57.62 -19.09 12.73
CA SER A 299 -57.77 -20.54 12.54
C SER A 299 -56.72 -21.31 13.36
N ASP A 300 -57.21 -22.23 14.21
CA ASP A 300 -56.43 -23.18 14.99
C ASP A 300 -55.61 -24.13 14.09
N ASP A 301 -54.30 -24.25 14.33
CA ASP A 301 -53.56 -25.47 13.96
C ASP A 301 -52.34 -25.69 14.87
N ASP A 302 -52.40 -26.80 15.62
CA ASP A 302 -51.39 -27.25 16.58
C ASP A 302 -50.30 -28.05 15.84
N GLY A 303 -49.07 -27.53 15.79
CA GLY A 303 -47.95 -28.23 15.13
C GLY A 303 -46.56 -27.76 15.53
N GLU A 304 -46.07 -28.29 16.66
CA GLU A 304 -44.66 -28.59 16.99
C GLU A 304 -43.58 -27.55 16.62
N LYS A 305 -43.36 -26.59 17.53
CA LYS A 305 -42.26 -25.61 17.46
C LYS A 305 -40.92 -26.20 17.90
N SER A 306 -39.99 -26.31 16.96
CA SER A 306 -38.55 -26.44 17.26
C SER A 306 -38.00 -25.12 17.82
N PRO A 307 -37.11 -25.14 18.83
CA PRO A 307 -36.60 -23.93 19.45
C PRO A 307 -35.60 -23.22 18.53
N VAL A 308 -36.06 -22.20 17.81
CA VAL A 308 -35.20 -21.19 17.19
C VAL A 308 -34.70 -20.28 18.32
N SER A 309 -33.40 -20.33 18.62
CA SER A 309 -32.81 -19.47 19.65
C SER A 309 -32.89 -17.99 19.22
N PRO A 310 -33.24 -17.07 20.15
CA PRO A 310 -33.33 -15.66 19.84
C PRO A 310 -31.93 -15.10 19.55
N PHE A 311 -31.79 -14.56 18.34
CA PHE A 311 -30.61 -13.88 17.84
C PHE A 311 -30.46 -12.55 18.60
N THR A 312 -29.46 -12.41 19.47
CA THR A 312 -29.18 -11.18 20.22
C THR A 312 -28.48 -10.16 19.32
N PRO A 313 -29.11 -9.03 18.93
CA PRO A 313 -28.56 -8.09 17.94
C PRO A 313 -27.34 -7.28 18.41
N GLY A 314 -27.08 -7.25 19.72
CA GLY A 314 -26.06 -6.37 20.33
C GLY A 314 -24.60 -6.77 20.14
N LEU A 315 -24.30 -8.00 19.69
CA LEU A 315 -22.93 -8.49 19.49
C LEU A 315 -22.39 -8.27 18.06
N LEU A 316 -23.25 -7.91 17.12
CA LEU A 316 -22.92 -7.80 15.68
C LEU A 316 -22.14 -6.53 15.30
N GLN A 317 -22.24 -5.48 16.11
CA GLN A 317 -21.78 -4.14 15.70
C GLN A 317 -20.33 -3.82 16.12
N GLY A 318 -19.75 -4.63 17.00
CA GLY A 318 -18.35 -4.52 17.43
C GLY A 318 -17.38 -5.26 16.51
N ASP A 319 -17.81 -6.38 15.91
CA ASP A 319 -16.93 -7.23 15.13
C ASP A 319 -16.73 -6.76 13.68
N MET A 320 -17.74 -6.23 12.98
CA MET A 320 -17.61 -5.87 11.54
C MET A 320 -16.58 -4.76 11.19
N ARG A 321 -15.87 -4.21 12.18
CA ARG A 321 -14.90 -3.09 12.12
C ARG A 321 -13.44 -3.49 11.84
N GLN A 322 -13.07 -4.78 11.89
CA GLN A 322 -11.65 -5.21 11.86
C GLN A 322 -10.95 -5.16 10.49
N PHE A 323 -11.50 -4.45 9.49
CA PHE A 323 -10.82 -4.28 8.20
C PHE A 323 -10.80 -2.81 7.84
N ASN A 324 -9.73 -2.13 8.25
CA ASN A 324 -9.29 -0.79 7.86
C ASN A 324 -7.86 -0.50 8.35
#